data_AF-A0A959KPE2-F1
#
_entry.id   AF-A0A959KPE2-F1
#
_cell.length_a   1.000
_cell.length_b   1.000
_cell.length_c   1.000
_cell.angle_alpha   90.00
_cell.angle_beta   90.00
_cell.angle_gamma   90.00
#
_symmetry.space_group_name_H-M   'P 1'
#
loop_
_entity.id
_entity.type
_entity.pdbx_description
1 polymer ?
#
loop_
_entity_poly.entity_id
_entity_poly.type
_entity_poly.pdbx_seq_one_letter_code
_entity_poly.pdbx_strand_id
1 'polypeptide(L)'
;IAWSCRFLLLNCLIIAFAATMTTDFWSQFALYARLETMFVIIAFSPTPGGAGFVEFLFGGFLSDYVTLETRAVVISTIWRLLAYYSYLLAGVIVIPNWIRKIMNERQRRRLAQATQE
;
A
#
# COMPACT_ATOMS: atom_id res chain seq x y z
N ILE A 1 -9.20 -8.38 -5.92
CA ILE A 1 -8.13 -8.03 -6.89
C ILE A 1 -7.14 -7.02 -6.32
N ALA A 2 -7.57 -5.81 -5.91
CA ALA A 2 -6.64 -4.80 -5.36
C ALA A 2 -5.85 -5.30 -4.13
N TRP A 3 -6.51 -6.05 -3.24
CA TRP A 3 -5.89 -6.62 -2.04
C TRP A 3 -4.81 -7.67 -2.37
N SER A 4 -5.10 -8.60 -3.29
CA SER A 4 -4.12 -9.59 -3.77
C SER A 4 -2.93 -8.94 -4.50
N CYS A 5 -3.18 -7.91 -5.31
CA CYS A 5 -2.13 -7.17 -6.03
C CYS A 5 -1.12 -6.52 -5.06
N ARG A 6 -1.59 -5.99 -3.93
CA ARG A 6 -0.73 -5.41 -2.89
C ARG A 6 0.24 -6.41 -2.29
N PHE A 7 -0.20 -7.66 -2.05
CA PHE A 7 0.66 -8.72 -1.52
C PHE A 7 1.58 -9.31 -2.59
N LEU A 8 1.11 -9.44 -3.83
CA LEU A 8 1.96 -9.84 -4.95
C LEU A 8 3.08 -8.83 -5.19
N LEU A 9 2.80 -7.53 -5.09
CA LEU A 9 3.81 -6.47 -5.18
C LEU A 9 4.85 -6.62 -4.07
N LEU A 10 4.41 -6.85 -2.83
CA LEU A 10 5.31 -7.06 -1.70
C LEU A 10 6.16 -8.32 -1.84
N ASN A 11 5.57 -9.43 -2.30
CA ASN A 11 6.26 -10.68 -2.59
C ASN A 11 7.35 -10.47 -3.66
N CYS A 12 7.01 -9.83 -4.78
CA CYS A 12 7.97 -9.47 -5.84
C CYS A 12 9.11 -8.57 -5.31
N LEU A 13 8.77 -7.60 -4.45
CA LEU A 13 9.76 -6.71 -3.86
C LEU A 13 10.72 -7.47 -2.93
N ILE A 14 10.22 -8.42 -2.14
CA ILE A 14 11.06 -9.27 -1.30
C ILE A 14 12.01 -10.12 -2.16
N ILE A 15 11.53 -10.72 -3.25
CA ILE A 15 12.38 -11.46 -4.21
C ILE A 15 13.48 -10.55 -4.78
N ALA A 16 13.12 -9.32 -5.19
CA ALA A 16 14.05 -8.38 -5.81
C ALA A 16 15.22 -7.99 -4.88
N PHE A 17 14.99 -7.96 -3.57
CA PHE A 17 16.00 -7.59 -2.57
C PHE A 17 16.63 -8.80 -1.84
N ALA A 18 16.01 -9.97 -1.92
CA ALA A 18 16.50 -11.23 -1.36
C ALA A 18 17.32 -11.99 -2.43
N ALA A 19 18.55 -11.51 -2.68
CA ALA A 19 19.45 -12.04 -3.71
C ALA A 19 19.85 -13.53 -3.56
N THR A 20 19.52 -14.18 -2.44
CA THR A 20 19.87 -15.58 -2.12
C THR A 20 18.70 -16.54 -2.08
N MET A 21 17.48 -16.10 -2.45
CA MET A 21 16.29 -16.96 -2.39
C MET A 21 16.09 -17.78 -3.66
N THR A 22 15.72 -19.06 -3.50
CA THR A 22 15.30 -19.88 -4.64
C THR A 22 13.94 -19.41 -5.14
N THR A 23 13.83 -19.16 -6.45
CA THR A 23 12.62 -18.66 -7.12
C THR A 23 11.62 -19.79 -7.43
N ASP A 24 11.49 -20.74 -6.51
CA ASP A 24 10.59 -21.88 -6.68
C ASP A 24 9.14 -21.47 -6.45
N PHE A 25 8.20 -22.02 -7.24
CA PHE A 25 6.79 -21.68 -7.09
C PHE A 25 6.26 -21.95 -5.66
N TRP A 26 6.69 -23.06 -5.06
CA TRP A 26 6.30 -23.43 -3.70
C TRP A 26 6.86 -22.49 -2.63
N SER A 27 8.10 -22.01 -2.77
CA SER A 27 8.69 -21.07 -1.83
C SER A 27 8.01 -19.70 -1.93
N GLN A 28 7.67 -19.26 -3.14
CA GLN A 28 6.95 -18.01 -3.37
C GLN A 28 5.51 -18.05 -2.83
N PHE A 29 4.83 -19.17 -3.00
CA PHE A 29 3.49 -19.36 -2.45
C PHE A 29 3.49 -19.39 -0.92
N ALA A 30 4.47 -20.08 -0.31
CA ALA A 30 4.65 -20.09 1.14
C ALA A 30 4.94 -18.68 1.70
N LEU A 31 5.79 -17.91 1.02
CA LEU A 31 6.06 -16.51 1.38
C LEU A 31 4.79 -15.65 1.26
N TYR A 32 4.03 -15.80 0.18
CA TYR A 32 2.77 -15.08 -0.01
C TYR A 32 1.76 -15.37 1.12
N ALA A 33 1.55 -16.64 1.48
CA ALA A 33 0.67 -17.02 2.58
C ALA A 33 1.14 -16.46 3.94
N ARG A 34 2.46 -16.41 4.16
CA ARG A 34 3.06 -15.83 5.35
C ARG A 34 2.81 -14.31 5.43
N LEU A 35 2.94 -13.60 4.31
CA LEU A 35 2.65 -12.17 4.24
C LEU A 35 1.17 -11.87 4.49
N GLU A 36 0.26 -12.72 3.97
CA GLU A 36 -1.18 -12.58 4.19
C GLU A 36 -1.53 -12.76 5.68
N THR A 37 -1.03 -13.83 6.31
CA THR A 37 -1.23 -14.08 7.76
C THR A 37 -0.65 -12.97 8.63
N MET A 38 0.57 -12.51 8.35
CA MET A 38 1.18 -11.36 9.03
C MET A 38 0.28 -10.11 8.94
N PHE A 39 -0.29 -9.84 7.76
CA PHE A 39 -1.13 -8.67 7.55
C PHE A 39 -2.49 -8.77 8.25
N VAL A 40 -3.07 -9.98 8.31
CA VAL A 40 -4.28 -10.25 9.10
C VAL A 40 -4.00 -9.97 10.58
N ILE A 41 -2.86 -10.45 11.11
CA ILE A 41 -2.46 -10.18 12.51
C ILE A 41 -2.33 -8.68 12.78
N ILE A 42 -1.70 -7.94 11.86
CA ILE A 42 -1.56 -6.47 11.96
C ILE A 42 -2.94 -5.78 11.92
N ALA A 43 -3.88 -6.27 11.11
CA ALA A 43 -5.22 -5.70 11.01
C ALA A 43 -6.04 -5.85 12.30
N PHE A 44 -5.77 -6.90 13.09
CA PHE A 44 -6.35 -7.07 14.42
C PHE A 44 -5.60 -6.28 15.52
N SER A 45 -4.40 -5.76 15.23
CA SER A 45 -3.64 -4.99 16.19
C SER A 45 -4.24 -3.59 16.39
N PRO A 46 -4.51 -3.16 17.64
CA PRO A 46 -5.11 -1.86 17.94
C PRO A 46 -4.16 -0.68 17.68
N THR A 47 -2.90 -0.92 17.29
CA THR A 47 -1.94 0.15 17.00
C THR A 47 -2.21 0.77 15.62
N PRO A 48 -2.60 2.07 15.53
CA PRO A 48 -2.79 2.72 14.24
C PRO A 48 -1.46 2.76 13.48
N GLY A 49 -1.40 2.08 12.33
CA GLY A 49 -0.20 2.00 11.48
C GLY A 49 0.75 0.83 11.76
N GLY A 50 0.48 0.00 12.78
CA GLY A 50 1.14 -1.30 12.99
C GLY A 50 2.66 -1.29 13.19
N ALA A 51 3.30 -0.13 13.41
CA ALA A 51 4.75 0.02 13.36
C ALA A 51 5.51 -0.94 14.30
N GLY A 52 5.11 -1.02 15.58
CA GLY A 52 5.78 -1.91 16.55
C GLY A 52 5.47 -3.40 16.33
N PHE A 53 4.27 -3.73 15.84
CA PHE A 53 3.92 -5.13 15.52
C PHE A 53 4.67 -5.61 14.27
N VAL A 54 4.91 -4.70 13.33
CA VAL A 54 5.67 -4.95 12.11
C VAL A 54 7.13 -5.27 12.45
N GLU A 55 7.76 -4.55 13.38
CA GLU A 55 9.12 -4.83 13.85
C GLU A 55 9.22 -6.20 14.54
N PHE A 56 8.27 -6.51 15.44
CA PHE A 56 8.22 -7.81 16.11
C PHE A 56 8.01 -8.97 15.13
N LEU A 57 7.10 -8.80 14.16
CA LEU A 57 6.83 -9.81 13.14
C LEU A 57 7.96 -9.89 12.11
N PHE A 58 8.69 -8.83 11.79
CA PHE A 58 9.87 -8.92 10.92
C PHE A 58 11.00 -9.71 11.59
N GLY A 59 11.23 -9.51 12.89
CA GLY A 59 12.20 -10.28 13.66
C GLY A 59 11.84 -11.77 13.81
N GLY A 60 10.55 -12.11 13.92
CA GLY A 60 10.09 -13.50 14.08
C GLY A 60 9.75 -14.23 12.77
N PHE A 61 8.96 -13.62 11.89
CA PHE A 61 8.42 -14.26 10.68
C PHE A 61 9.31 -14.12 9.44
N LEU A 62 10.16 -13.10 9.36
CA LEU A 62 11.03 -12.85 8.19
C LEU A 62 12.53 -13.06 8.47
N SER A 63 12.93 -13.43 9.69
CA SER A 63 14.32 -13.79 10.03
C SER A 63 14.92 -14.80 9.04
N ASP A 64 14.12 -15.78 8.60
CA ASP A 64 14.57 -16.82 7.66
C ASP A 64 14.78 -16.31 6.22
N TYR A 65 14.14 -15.20 5.85
CA TYR A 65 14.10 -14.69 4.48
C TYR A 65 14.92 -13.42 4.26
N VAL A 66 15.10 -12.61 5.31
CA VAL A 66 15.78 -11.32 5.23
C VAL A 66 16.83 -11.28 6.32
N THR A 67 18.04 -11.69 5.97
CA THR A 67 19.20 -11.81 6.88
C THR A 67 19.73 -10.48 7.43
N LEU A 68 19.22 -9.34 6.96
CA LEU A 68 19.52 -8.02 7.50
C LEU A 68 18.23 -7.23 7.75
N GLU A 69 17.98 -6.87 9.00
CA GLU A 69 16.86 -6.00 9.42
C GLU A 69 16.76 -4.72 8.58
N THR A 70 17.90 -4.15 8.17
CA THR A 70 17.99 -2.97 7.30
C THR A 70 17.28 -3.16 5.95
N ARG A 71 17.33 -4.37 5.37
CA ARG A 71 16.68 -4.65 4.07
C ARG A 71 15.17 -4.70 4.18
N ALA A 72 14.63 -5.23 5.28
CA ALA A 72 13.19 -5.30 5.51
C ALA A 72 12.56 -3.90 5.64
N VAL A 73 13.24 -2.98 6.32
CA VAL A 73 12.80 -1.58 6.46
C VAL A 73 12.77 -0.86 5.10
N VAL A 74 13.78 -1.08 4.25
CA VAL A 74 13.83 -0.51 2.90
C VAL A 74 12.69 -1.04 2.03
N ILE A 75 12.47 -2.36 2.03
CA ILE A 75 11.37 -3.02 1.30
C ILE A 75 10.01 -2.49 1.77
N SER A 76 9.78 -2.41 3.09
CA SER A 76 8.54 -1.87 3.67
C SER A 76 8.31 -0.41 3.28
N THR A 77 9.36 0.40 3.24
CA THR A 77 9.29 1.81 2.84
C THR A 77 8.94 1.96 1.36
N ILE A 78 9.61 1.22 0.47
CA ILE A 78 9.33 1.23 -0.98
C ILE A 78 7.91 0.73 -1.25
N TRP A 79 7.48 -0.34 -0.58
CA TRP A 79 6.11 -0.83 -0.69
C TRP A 79 5.09 0.19 -0.20
N ARG A 80 5.36 0.93 0.89
CA ARG A 80 4.51 2.04 1.32
C ARG A 80 4.43 3.12 0.25
N LEU A 81 5.56 3.55 -0.32
CA LEU A 81 5.63 4.51 -1.42
C LEU A 81 4.78 4.08 -2.63
N LEU A 82 4.91 2.83 -3.06
CA LEU A 82 4.20 2.32 -4.22
C LEU A 82 2.73 2.02 -3.96
N ALA A 83 2.38 1.42 -2.82
CA ALA A 83 1.03 0.95 -2.55
C ALA A 83 0.13 1.98 -1.85
N TYR A 84 0.68 2.94 -1.11
CA TYR A 84 -0.09 3.98 -0.42
C TYR A 84 0.08 5.35 -1.07
N TYR A 85 1.31 5.78 -1.33
CA TYR A 85 1.55 7.16 -1.78
C TYR A 85 1.17 7.37 -3.26
N SER A 86 1.13 6.32 -4.09
CA SER A 86 0.58 6.39 -5.45
C SER A 86 -0.88 6.86 -5.47
N TYR A 87 -1.72 6.35 -4.55
CA TYR A 87 -3.11 6.77 -4.40
C TYR A 87 -3.22 8.20 -3.87
N LEU A 88 -2.30 8.62 -2.99
CA LEU A 88 -2.28 9.98 -2.46
C LEU A 88 -1.93 10.98 -3.57
N LEU A 89 -0.96 10.66 -4.43
CA LEU A 89 -0.64 11.46 -5.62
C LEU A 89 -1.83 11.57 -6.57
N ALA A 90 -2.54 10.47 -6.83
CA ALA A 90 -3.76 10.50 -7.63
C ALA A 90 -4.85 11.38 -6.99
N GLY A 91 -5.02 11.30 -5.67
CA GLY A 91 -5.96 12.13 -4.92
C GLY A 91 -5.66 13.63 -5.03
N VAL A 92 -4.39 14.02 -4.92
CA VAL A 92 -3.94 15.42 -5.05
C VAL A 92 -4.30 16.02 -6.42
N ILE A 93 -4.37 15.21 -7.48
CA ILE A 93 -4.72 15.69 -8.82
C ILE A 93 -6.24 15.67 -9.04
N VAL A 94 -6.91 14.59 -8.64
CA VAL A 94 -8.34 14.37 -8.92
C VAL A 94 -9.23 15.29 -8.08
N ILE A 95 -8.94 15.45 -6.78
CA ILE A 95 -9.76 16.23 -5.85
C ILE A 95 -9.88 17.70 -6.26
N PRO A 96 -8.79 18.46 -6.49
CA PRO A 96 -8.93 19.87 -6.84
C PRO A 96 -9.61 20.07 -8.20
N ASN A 97 -9.40 19.16 -9.15
CA ASN A 97 -10.04 19.26 -10.46
C ASN A 97 -11.57 19.01 -10.36
N TRP A 98 -11.98 18.05 -9.52
CA TRP A 98 -13.38 17.78 -9.23
C TRP A 98 -14.05 18.94 -8.48
N ILE A 99 -13.39 19.51 -7.47
CA ILE A 99 -13.90 20.68 -6.73
C ILE A 99 -14.10 21.87 -7.68
N ARG A 100 -13.11 22.18 -8.53
CA ARG A 100 -13.20 23.26 -9.52
C ARG A 100 -14.39 23.06 -10.47
N LYS A 101 -14.60 21.82 -10.94
CA LYS A 101 -15.73 21.50 -11.81
C LYS A 101 -17.07 21.76 -11.12
N ILE A 102 -17.23 21.31 -9.87
CA ILE A 102 -18.47 21.50 -9.11
C ILE A 102 -18.74 22.97 -8.81
N MET A 103 -17.72 23.74 -8.44
CA MET A 103 -17.87 25.18 -8.20
C MET A 103 -18.34 25.90 -9.47
N ASN A 104 -17.73 25.60 -10.62
CA ASN A 104 -18.10 26.18 -11.91
C ASN A 104 -19.53 25.80 -12.34
N GLU A 105 -19.94 24.55 -12.13
CA GLU A 105 -21.31 24.10 -12.40
C GLU A 105 -22.34 24.82 -11.52
N ARG A 106 -22.05 25.00 -10.22
CA ARG A 106 -22.93 25.75 -9.30
C ARG A 106 -23.07 27.21 -9.72
N GLN A 107 -21.97 27.85 -10.12
CA GLN A 107 -21.98 29.25 -10.54
C GLN A 107 -22.79 29.46 -11.83
N ARG A 108 -22.67 28.55 -12.82
CA ARG A 108 -23.47 28.57 -14.05
C ARG A 108 -24.96 28.42 -13.77
N ARG A 109 -25.35 27.52 -12.86
CA ARG A 109 -26.76 27.32 -12.48
C ARG A 109 -27.37 28.57 -11.84
N ARG A 110 -26.62 29.26 -10.97
CA ARG A 110 -27.07 30.53 -10.35
C ARG A 110 -27.26 31.65 -11.38
N LEU A 111 -26.33 31.77 -12.34
CA LEU A 111 -26.44 32.77 -13.41
C LEU A 111 -27.65 32.51 -14.32
N ALA A 112 -27.92 31.25 -14.66
CA ALA A 112 -29.09 30.89 -15.48
C ALA A 112 -30.43 31.22 -14.77
N GLN A 113 -30.48 31.10 -13.44
CA GLN A 113 -31.67 31.49 -12.66
C GLN A 113 -31.86 33.01 -12.64
N ALA A 114 -30.79 33.79 -12.49
CA ALA A 114 -30.85 35.25 -12.44
C ALA A 114 -31.20 35.93 -13.78
N THR A 115 -31.03 35.25 -14.92
CA THR A 115 -31.43 35.75 -16.26
C THR A 115 -32.88 35.42 -16.59
N GLN A 116 -33.54 34.56 -15.80
CA GLN A 116 -34.94 34.17 -16.00
C GLN A 116 -35.93 34.99 -15.15
N GLU A 117 -35.43 35.79 -14.20
CA GLU A 117 -36.19 36.81 -13.45
C GLU A 117 -36.11 38.17 -14.16
#